data_AF-V9F0F8-F1
#
_entry.id   AF-V9F0F8-F1
#
_cell.length_a   1.000
_cell.length_b   1.000
_cell.length_c   1.000
_cell.angle_alpha   90.00
_cell.angle_beta   90.00
_cell.angle_gamma   90.00
#
_symmetry.space_group_name_H-M   'P 1'
#
loop_
_entity.id
_entity.type
_entity.pdbx_description
1 polymer ?
#
loop_
_entity_poly.entity_id
_entity_poly.type
_entity_poly.pdbx_seq_one_letter_code
_entity_poly.pdbx_strand_id
1 'polypeptide(L)'
;MESSGKLPNWGDNYVFSFDDDDYRRVRPQVAFRPSATQHRVHLSVINQRYKGKNAQVILEMMQHSDHVLFLGQPPVLRGAFDFGFNGGVLSVMHFREAGLLDRVRAMESSASSTDFSERNVLRPVAAASSRGELVNALRSFHIFGSQFYNQLVVDLLDTATMFVDRYRGLRETDAFWMETNDLLGGQEVPQVPQPSRST
;
A
#
# COMPACT_ATOMS: atom_id res chain seq x y z
N MET A 1 -16.48 -23.57 43.64
CA MET A 1 -15.30 -22.86 44.16
C MET A 1 -14.12 -23.75 43.84
N GLU A 2 -13.18 -23.47 42.95
CA GLU A 2 -12.79 -22.28 42.20
C GLU A 2 -11.96 -22.86 41.04
N SER A 3 -12.38 -22.68 39.79
CA SER A 3 -11.61 -23.15 38.62
C SER A 3 -10.82 -21.96 38.09
N SER A 4 -9.54 -21.88 38.46
CA SER A 4 -8.61 -20.88 37.93
C SER A 4 -8.40 -21.14 36.44
N GLY A 5 -9.20 -20.46 35.61
CA GLY A 5 -9.03 -20.41 34.17
C GLY A 5 -7.73 -19.68 33.84
N LYS A 6 -6.68 -20.43 33.53
CA LYS A 6 -5.44 -19.91 32.98
C LYS A 6 -5.74 -19.29 31.60
N LEU A 7 -5.54 -17.99 31.46
CA LEU A 7 -5.63 -17.30 30.17
C LEU A 7 -4.59 -17.89 29.19
N PRO A 8 -4.89 -18.00 27.88
CA PRO A 8 -3.91 -18.48 26.92
C PRO A 8 -2.79 -17.44 26.79
N ASN A 9 -1.55 -17.92 26.96
CA ASN A 9 -0.33 -17.16 26.75
C ASN A 9 -0.13 -16.95 25.24
N TRP A 10 -0.33 -15.73 24.75
CA TRP A 10 -0.03 -15.33 23.36
C TRP A 10 1.46 -14.99 23.23
N GLY A 11 2.32 -15.96 23.54
CA GLY A 11 3.77 -15.84 23.45
C GLY A 11 4.33 -17.06 22.74
N ASP A 12 4.90 -16.81 21.56
CA ASP A 12 5.95 -17.59 20.91
C ASP A 12 5.65 -19.07 20.62
N ASN A 13 5.20 -19.35 19.38
CA ASN A 13 5.51 -20.52 18.53
C ASN A 13 4.34 -20.95 17.62
N TYR A 14 3.88 -20.06 16.75
CA TYR A 14 3.22 -20.51 15.51
C TYR A 14 4.19 -20.41 14.35
N VAL A 15 5.13 -21.35 14.29
CA VAL A 15 5.66 -21.76 12.98
C VAL A 15 4.53 -22.52 12.31
N PHE A 16 3.73 -21.81 11.51
CA PHE A 16 2.81 -22.46 10.59
C PHE A 16 3.65 -23.23 9.56
N SER A 17 3.92 -24.50 9.86
CA SER A 17 4.41 -25.47 8.87
C SER A 17 3.23 -25.81 7.96
N PHE A 18 3.00 -24.97 6.95
CA PHE A 18 2.15 -25.34 5.82
C PHE A 18 2.97 -26.23 4.90
N ASP A 19 2.65 -27.52 4.88
CA ASP A 19 3.19 -28.44 3.89
C ASP A 19 2.81 -27.93 2.49
N ASP A 20 3.84 -27.65 1.68
CA ASP A 20 3.75 -27.02 0.35
C ASP A 20 2.89 -27.85 -0.64
N ASP A 21 2.73 -29.15 -0.37
CA ASP A 21 1.96 -30.09 -1.18
C ASP A 21 0.45 -30.04 -0.95
N ASP A 22 -0.02 -29.58 0.21
CA ASP A 22 -1.47 -29.49 0.48
C ASP A 22 -2.09 -28.27 -0.22
N TYR A 23 -1.34 -27.17 -0.35
CA TYR A 23 -1.77 -25.96 -1.06
C TYR A 23 -2.06 -26.20 -2.55
N ARG A 24 -1.36 -27.15 -3.19
CA ARG A 24 -1.55 -27.46 -4.62
C ARG A 24 -2.93 -28.05 -4.92
N ARG A 25 -3.61 -28.63 -3.93
CA ARG A 25 -4.86 -29.37 -4.14
C ARG A 25 -6.13 -28.52 -4.00
N VAL A 26 -6.07 -27.36 -3.35
CA VAL A 26 -7.30 -26.74 -2.82
C VAL A 26 -7.83 -25.54 -3.62
N ARG A 27 -7.02 -24.74 -4.35
CA ARG A 27 -7.55 -23.53 -5.05
C ARG A 27 -6.87 -23.17 -6.39
N PRO A 28 -7.09 -23.93 -7.49
CA PRO A 28 -6.36 -23.72 -8.74
C PRO A 28 -6.67 -22.40 -9.47
N GLN A 29 -7.88 -21.85 -9.32
CA GLN A 29 -8.35 -20.71 -10.13
C GLN A 29 -7.90 -19.33 -9.63
N VAL A 30 -7.48 -19.24 -8.37
CA VAL A 30 -7.15 -17.98 -7.66
C VAL A 30 -5.68 -17.96 -7.22
N ALA A 31 -4.99 -19.11 -7.32
CA ALA A 31 -3.60 -19.24 -6.93
C ALA A 31 -2.68 -18.46 -7.87
N PHE A 32 -1.87 -17.58 -7.27
CA PHE A 32 -0.82 -16.86 -7.97
C PHE A 32 0.26 -17.81 -8.48
N ARG A 33 0.63 -17.65 -9.76
CA ARG A 33 1.72 -18.39 -10.40
C ARG A 33 2.72 -17.39 -10.96
N PRO A 34 3.79 -17.06 -10.23
CA PRO A 34 4.77 -16.10 -10.72
C PRO A 34 5.46 -16.64 -11.97
N SER A 35 5.70 -15.76 -12.93
CA SER A 35 6.60 -16.06 -14.05
C SER A 35 8.04 -16.28 -13.57
N ALA A 36 8.89 -16.88 -14.42
CA ALA A 36 10.29 -17.12 -14.09
C ALA A 36 11.04 -15.83 -13.72
N THR A 37 10.75 -14.72 -14.40
CA THR A 37 11.35 -13.41 -14.11
C THR A 37 10.91 -12.89 -12.74
N GLN A 38 9.60 -12.92 -12.46
CA GLN A 38 9.06 -12.47 -11.17
C GLN A 38 9.64 -13.27 -10.01
N HIS A 39 9.76 -14.59 -10.18
CA HIS A 39 10.35 -15.46 -9.18
C HIS A 39 11.84 -15.13 -8.95
N ARG A 40 12.61 -14.86 -10.01
CA ARG A 40 14.02 -14.46 -9.89
C ARG A 40 14.20 -13.14 -9.15
N VAL A 41 13.38 -12.13 -9.48
CA VAL A 41 13.42 -10.84 -8.77
C VAL A 41 13.05 -11.04 -7.30
N HIS A 42 11.96 -11.77 -7.03
CA HIS A 42 11.54 -12.11 -5.68
C HIS A 42 12.67 -12.73 -4.83
N LEU A 43 13.35 -13.76 -5.35
CA LEU A 43 14.46 -14.40 -4.66
C LEU A 43 15.65 -13.45 -4.37
N SER A 44 15.77 -12.39 -5.15
CA SER A 44 16.84 -11.38 -5.02
C SER A 44 16.53 -10.32 -3.98
N VAL A 45 15.25 -10.07 -3.69
CA VAL A 45 14.78 -8.96 -2.82
C VAL A 45 14.20 -9.46 -1.49
N ILE A 46 13.67 -10.68 -1.45
CA ILE A 46 13.02 -11.23 -0.25
C ILE A 46 14.03 -11.54 0.86
N ASN A 47 13.59 -11.39 2.10
CA ASN A 47 14.33 -11.80 3.29
C ASN A 47 14.66 -13.30 3.23
N GLN A 48 15.86 -13.68 3.68
CA GLN A 48 16.34 -15.06 3.71
C GLN A 48 15.35 -16.03 4.36
N ARG A 49 14.62 -15.58 5.41
CA ARG A 49 13.62 -16.41 6.12
C ARG A 49 12.41 -16.84 5.28
N TYR A 50 12.20 -16.23 4.12
CA TYR A 50 11.09 -16.53 3.21
C TYR A 50 11.54 -17.15 1.89
N LYS A 51 12.85 -17.29 1.65
CA LYS A 51 13.34 -17.90 0.41
C LYS A 51 12.89 -19.35 0.31
N GLY A 52 12.46 -19.73 -0.89
CA GLY A 52 11.97 -21.08 -1.19
C GLY A 52 10.54 -21.37 -0.74
N LYS A 53 9.88 -20.46 0.00
CA LYS A 53 8.46 -20.62 0.34
C LYS A 53 7.57 -20.41 -0.89
N ASN A 54 6.41 -21.04 -0.87
CA ASN A 54 5.38 -20.85 -1.89
C ASN A 54 4.99 -19.38 -2.05
N ALA A 55 4.88 -18.92 -3.30
CA ALA A 55 4.54 -17.53 -3.61
C ALA A 55 3.14 -17.14 -3.08
N GLN A 56 2.17 -18.05 -3.16
CA GLN A 56 0.82 -17.81 -2.64
C GLN A 56 0.83 -17.63 -1.13
N VAL A 57 1.57 -18.49 -0.41
CA VAL A 57 1.70 -18.42 1.05
C VAL A 57 2.37 -17.10 1.46
N ILE A 58 3.41 -16.67 0.75
CA ILE A 58 4.07 -15.38 1.03
C ILE A 58 3.09 -14.21 0.85
N LEU A 59 2.30 -14.21 -0.22
CA LEU A 59 1.33 -13.15 -0.48
C LEU A 59 0.23 -13.09 0.59
N GLU A 60 -0.26 -14.24 1.03
CA GLU A 60 -1.22 -14.34 2.13
C GLU A 60 -0.60 -13.86 3.45
N MET A 61 0.66 -14.21 3.73
CA MET A 61 1.39 -13.71 4.91
C MET A 61 1.58 -12.20 4.86
N MET A 62 1.91 -11.64 3.70
CA MET A 62 2.01 -10.19 3.51
C MET A 62 0.67 -9.53 3.78
N GLN A 63 -0.41 -10.06 3.21
CA GLN A 63 -1.75 -9.49 3.32
C GLN A 63 -2.26 -9.39 4.76
N HIS A 64 -1.94 -10.37 5.60
CA HIS A 64 -2.38 -10.42 7.00
C HIS A 64 -1.36 -9.84 7.99
N SER A 65 -0.30 -9.20 7.51
CA SER A 65 0.73 -8.65 8.39
C SER A 65 0.35 -7.29 8.96
N ASP A 66 0.62 -7.10 10.26
CA ASP A 66 0.49 -5.79 10.93
C ASP A 66 1.41 -4.71 10.33
N HIS A 67 2.40 -5.10 9.51
CA HIS A 67 3.33 -4.19 8.85
C HIS A 67 2.77 -3.62 7.53
N VAL A 68 1.57 -4.02 7.12
CA VAL A 68 0.86 -3.45 5.97
C VAL A 68 -0.01 -2.28 6.43
N LEU A 69 0.58 -1.09 6.42
CA LEU A 69 -0.11 0.15 6.80
C LEU A 69 -0.94 0.75 5.65
N PHE A 70 -0.73 0.27 4.43
CA PHE A 70 -1.43 0.67 3.22
C PHE A 70 -2.58 -0.28 2.87
N LEU A 71 -3.27 -0.03 1.75
CA LEU A 71 -4.27 -0.97 1.24
C LEU A 71 -3.58 -2.20 0.64
N GLY A 72 -3.47 -3.27 1.42
CA GLY A 72 -2.90 -4.58 1.03
C GLY A 72 -3.72 -5.37 0.01
N GLN A 73 -4.19 -4.71 -1.04
CA GLN A 73 -4.96 -5.36 -2.11
C GLN A 73 -4.07 -6.35 -2.86
N PRO A 74 -4.61 -7.51 -3.28
CA PRO A 74 -3.83 -8.53 -4.00
C PRO A 74 -2.93 -8.03 -5.14
N PRO A 75 -3.39 -7.13 -6.03
CA PRO A 75 -2.52 -6.61 -7.09
C PRO A 75 -1.32 -5.78 -6.58
N VAL A 76 -1.47 -5.05 -5.47
CA VAL A 76 -0.38 -4.28 -4.86
C VAL A 76 0.67 -5.23 -4.30
N LEU A 77 0.23 -6.26 -3.58
CA LEU A 77 1.13 -7.25 -2.98
C LEU A 77 1.82 -8.11 -4.03
N ARG A 78 1.16 -8.43 -5.16
CA ARG A 78 1.84 -9.03 -6.32
C ARG A 78 2.94 -8.14 -6.88
N GLY A 79 2.69 -6.84 -7.05
CA GLY A 79 3.73 -5.91 -7.50
C GLY A 79 4.87 -5.77 -6.49
N ALA A 80 4.57 -5.85 -5.20
CA ALA A 80 5.58 -5.89 -4.15
C ALA A 80 6.41 -7.20 -4.21
N PHE A 81 5.78 -8.34 -4.53
CA PHE A 81 6.44 -9.64 -4.61
C PHE A 81 7.60 -9.65 -5.61
N ASP A 82 7.42 -9.01 -6.77
CA ASP A 82 8.38 -8.99 -7.87
C ASP A 82 9.08 -7.64 -8.07
N PHE A 83 8.93 -6.68 -7.14
CA PHE A 83 9.47 -5.32 -7.28
C PHE A 83 9.07 -4.63 -8.61
N GLY A 84 7.81 -4.83 -9.03
CA GLY A 84 7.24 -4.41 -10.31
C GLY A 84 7.08 -2.91 -10.57
N PHE A 85 8.02 -2.07 -10.13
CA PHE A 85 8.07 -0.64 -10.43
C PHE A 85 8.38 -0.35 -11.91
N ASN A 86 8.93 -1.33 -12.64
CA ASN A 86 9.26 -1.19 -14.05
C ASN A 86 8.00 -1.35 -14.92
N GLY A 87 7.56 -0.27 -15.58
CA GLY A 87 6.34 -0.25 -16.42
C GLY A 87 5.17 0.58 -15.87
N GLY A 88 5.36 1.28 -14.74
CA GLY A 88 4.44 2.34 -14.28
C GLY A 88 3.13 1.88 -13.63
N VAL A 89 2.93 0.58 -13.43
CA VAL A 89 1.71 0.07 -12.78
C VAL A 89 1.85 0.10 -11.25
N LEU A 90 3.00 -0.32 -10.71
CA LEU A 90 3.33 -0.11 -9.29
C LEU A 90 4.03 1.23 -9.10
N SER A 91 3.48 2.04 -8.22
CA SER A 91 4.02 3.31 -7.75
C SER A 91 4.23 3.26 -6.25
N VAL A 92 5.23 3.99 -5.72
CA VAL A 92 5.46 4.18 -4.28
C VAL A 92 4.18 4.62 -3.57
N MET A 93 3.32 5.40 -4.24
CA MET A 93 2.05 5.87 -3.69
C MET A 93 1.04 4.76 -3.35
N HIS A 94 1.19 3.54 -3.87
CA HIS A 94 0.37 2.41 -3.42
C HIS A 94 0.67 1.98 -1.98
N PHE A 95 1.86 2.33 -1.49
CA PHE A 95 2.29 2.09 -0.12
C PHE A 95 1.94 3.26 0.81
N ARG A 96 1.24 4.30 0.33
CA ARG A 96 0.71 5.35 1.19
C ARG A 96 -0.15 4.73 2.29
N GLU A 97 0.10 5.14 3.52
CA GLU A 97 -0.70 4.70 4.66
C GLU A 97 -2.19 4.94 4.41
N ALA A 98 -2.99 3.91 4.67
CA ALA A 98 -4.42 3.90 4.41
C ALA A 98 -5.19 4.31 5.66
N GLY A 99 -5.88 5.45 5.57
CA GLY A 99 -6.78 5.91 6.63
C GLY A 99 -8.06 5.09 6.72
N LEU A 100 -8.89 5.38 7.74
CA LEU A 100 -10.15 4.69 7.96
C LEU A 100 -11.08 4.74 6.73
N LEU A 101 -11.23 5.91 6.11
CA LEU A 101 -12.09 6.08 4.94
C LEU A 101 -11.60 5.28 3.72
N ASP A 102 -10.28 5.20 3.51
CA ASP A 102 -9.70 4.39 2.44
C ASP A 102 -10.04 2.90 2.62
N ARG A 103 -9.99 2.42 3.87
CA ARG A 103 -10.31 1.03 4.23
C ARG A 103 -11.80 0.72 4.07
N VAL A 104 -12.68 1.63 4.49
CA VAL A 104 -14.13 1.50 4.30
C VAL A 104 -14.47 1.42 2.81
N ARG A 105 -13.94 2.33 1.99
CA ARG A 105 -14.16 2.31 0.52
C ARG A 105 -13.63 1.03 -0.13
N ALA A 106 -12.50 0.50 0.35
CA ALA A 106 -11.96 -0.76 -0.13
C ALA A 106 -12.87 -1.93 0.21
N MET A 107 -13.46 -1.95 1.41
CA MET A 107 -14.40 -2.97 1.86
C MET A 107 -15.73 -2.93 1.10
N GLU A 108 -16.20 -1.74 0.73
CA GLU A 108 -17.39 -1.55 -0.11
C GLU A 108 -17.15 -1.92 -1.58
N SER A 109 -15.89 -2.02 -2.01
CA SER A 109 -15.57 -2.41 -3.37
C SER A 109 -15.85 -3.89 -3.60
N SER A 110 -16.43 -4.23 -4.75
CA SER A 110 -16.65 -5.63 -5.16
C SER A 110 -15.37 -6.38 -5.55
N ALA A 111 -14.20 -5.77 -5.35
CA ALA A 111 -12.92 -6.38 -5.67
C ALA A 111 -12.62 -7.52 -4.69
N SER A 112 -12.34 -8.71 -5.23
CA SER A 112 -11.99 -9.85 -4.39
C SER A 112 -10.71 -9.55 -3.63
N SER A 113 -10.81 -9.56 -2.29
CA SER A 113 -9.68 -9.34 -1.39
C SER A 113 -8.69 -10.51 -1.37
N THR A 114 -9.02 -11.65 -1.97
CA THR A 114 -8.18 -12.86 -1.98
C THR A 114 -7.76 -13.29 -3.39
N ASP A 115 -8.12 -12.52 -4.42
CA ASP A 115 -7.78 -12.84 -5.81
C ASP A 115 -6.40 -12.32 -6.21
N PHE A 116 -5.39 -13.19 -6.10
CA PHE A 116 -4.03 -12.91 -6.56
C PHE A 116 -3.77 -13.37 -8.01
N SER A 117 -4.81 -13.69 -8.79
CA SER A 117 -4.61 -14.00 -10.20
C SER A 117 -4.13 -12.77 -10.99
N GLU A 118 -3.48 -12.99 -12.14
CA GLU A 118 -3.05 -11.90 -13.03
C GLU A 118 -4.22 -11.09 -13.59
N ARG A 119 -5.45 -11.64 -13.56
CA ARG A 119 -6.66 -10.97 -14.02
C ARG A 119 -7.10 -9.84 -13.09
N ASN A 120 -6.72 -9.89 -11.81
CA ASN A 120 -6.94 -8.81 -10.88
C ASN A 120 -5.86 -7.75 -11.10
N VAL A 121 -6.15 -6.78 -11.97
CA VAL A 121 -5.18 -5.78 -12.43
C VAL A 121 -5.01 -4.67 -11.39
N LEU A 122 -3.76 -4.27 -11.17
CA LEU A 122 -3.42 -3.14 -10.31
C LEU A 122 -3.94 -1.83 -10.93
N ARG A 123 -4.77 -1.11 -10.18
CA ARG A 123 -5.31 0.17 -10.62
C ARG A 123 -4.30 1.30 -10.40
N PRO A 124 -4.21 2.27 -11.31
CA PRO A 124 -3.39 3.46 -11.08
C PRO A 124 -3.78 4.18 -9.79
N VAL A 125 -2.78 4.70 -9.09
CA VAL A 125 -2.93 5.53 -7.90
C VAL A 125 -2.63 6.99 -8.23
N ALA A 126 -3.28 7.92 -7.54
CA ALA A 126 -2.98 9.34 -7.67
C ALA A 126 -1.50 9.63 -7.33
N ALA A 127 -0.90 10.57 -8.05
CA ALA A 127 0.44 11.05 -7.74
C ALA A 127 0.45 11.79 -6.38
N ALA A 128 1.60 11.81 -5.72
CA ALA A 128 1.81 12.61 -4.52
C ALA A 128 1.52 14.09 -4.82
N SER A 129 0.70 14.71 -3.97
CA SER A 129 0.40 16.15 -4.04
C SER A 129 1.37 16.98 -3.22
N SER A 130 2.17 16.35 -2.34
CA SER A 130 3.18 17.02 -1.51
C SER A 130 4.39 16.11 -1.26
N ARG A 131 5.51 16.72 -0.85
CA ARG A 131 6.68 15.98 -0.35
C ARG A 131 6.33 15.09 0.84
N GLY A 132 5.51 15.59 1.76
CA GLY A 132 5.09 14.87 2.96
C GLY A 132 4.33 13.58 2.65
N GLU A 133 3.47 13.59 1.63
CA GLU A 133 2.77 12.37 1.19
C GLU A 133 3.73 11.31 0.64
N LEU A 134 4.72 11.74 -0.16
CA LEU A 134 5.72 10.82 -0.71
C LEU A 134 6.62 10.24 0.39
N VAL A 135 7.05 11.06 1.35
CA VAL A 135 7.79 10.61 2.53
C VAL A 135 6.95 9.64 3.37
N ASN A 136 5.66 9.90 3.57
CA ASN A 136 4.78 8.99 4.30
C ASN A 136 4.66 7.64 3.58
N ALA A 137 4.44 7.64 2.27
CA ALA A 137 4.38 6.41 1.49
C ALA A 137 5.69 5.61 1.54
N LEU A 138 6.85 6.28 1.48
CA LEU A 138 8.16 5.62 1.62
C LEU A 138 8.37 5.05 3.03
N ARG A 139 7.94 5.74 4.09
CA ARG A 139 8.03 5.24 5.47
C ARG A 139 7.18 3.99 5.68
N SER A 140 5.92 4.02 5.22
CA SER A 140 5.04 2.85 5.24
C SER A 140 5.63 1.69 4.42
N PHE A 141 6.21 1.98 3.25
CA PHE A 141 6.90 0.95 2.46
C PHE A 141 8.14 0.41 3.17
N HIS A 142 8.90 1.24 3.87
CA HIS A 142 10.06 0.82 4.66
C HIS A 142 9.65 -0.09 5.82
N ILE A 143 8.55 0.20 6.53
CA ILE A 143 8.03 -0.67 7.59
C ILE A 143 7.69 -2.05 7.03
N PHE A 144 6.93 -2.10 5.93
CA PHE A 144 6.65 -3.35 5.22
C PHE A 144 7.94 -4.06 4.75
N GLY A 145 8.86 -3.31 4.16
CA GLY A 145 10.10 -3.82 3.61
C GLY A 145 11.04 -4.39 4.67
N SER A 146 11.09 -3.77 5.85
CA SER A 146 11.87 -4.27 7.00
C SER A 146 11.42 -5.66 7.46
N GLN A 147 10.14 -5.96 7.27
CA GLN A 147 9.58 -7.28 7.55
C GLN A 147 9.87 -8.25 6.39
N PHE A 148 9.55 -7.90 5.15
CA PHE A 148 9.53 -8.89 4.08
C PHE A 148 10.81 -8.98 3.25
N TYR A 149 11.57 -7.90 3.12
CA TYR A 149 12.73 -7.83 2.24
C TYR A 149 14.06 -8.00 2.97
N ASN A 150 15.12 -8.16 2.19
CA ASN A 150 16.48 -8.19 2.68
C ASN A 150 17.03 -6.78 2.97
N GLN A 151 18.17 -6.73 3.66
CA GLN A 151 18.76 -5.47 4.12
C GLN A 151 19.07 -4.49 2.98
N LEU A 152 19.53 -4.98 1.82
CA LEU A 152 19.83 -4.12 0.67
C LEU A 152 18.61 -3.30 0.24
N VAL A 153 17.44 -3.92 0.21
CA VAL A 153 16.19 -3.24 -0.13
C VAL A 153 15.78 -2.26 0.95
N VAL A 154 15.94 -2.63 2.22
CA VAL A 154 15.62 -1.74 3.35
C VAL A 154 16.49 -0.48 3.28
N ASP A 155 17.80 -0.64 3.06
CA ASP A 155 18.75 0.47 2.91
C ASP A 155 18.42 1.36 1.70
N LEU A 156 17.95 0.75 0.60
CA LEU A 156 17.47 1.49 -0.56
C LEU A 156 16.25 2.35 -0.23
N LEU A 157 15.28 1.83 0.53
CA LEU A 157 14.09 2.57 0.94
C LEU A 157 14.42 3.72 1.91
N ASP A 158 15.36 3.50 2.82
CA ASP A 158 15.85 4.55 3.72
C ASP A 158 16.56 5.66 2.91
N THR A 159 17.47 5.26 2.00
CA THR A 159 18.16 6.19 1.10
C THR A 159 17.18 7.00 0.24
N ALA A 160 16.14 6.35 -0.31
CA ALA A 160 15.10 7.02 -1.09
C ALA A 160 14.31 8.02 -0.24
N THR A 161 14.01 7.67 1.02
CA THR A 161 13.34 8.57 1.97
C THR A 161 14.20 9.80 2.24
N MET A 162 15.49 9.61 2.55
CA MET A 162 16.44 10.70 2.77
C MET A 162 16.67 11.56 1.52
N PHE A 163 16.59 10.97 0.34
CA PHE A 163 16.68 11.71 -0.92
C PHE A 163 15.48 12.63 -1.09
N VAL A 164 14.26 12.10 -0.95
CA VAL A 164 13.03 12.88 -1.10
C VAL A 164 12.97 14.00 -0.07
N ASP A 165 13.33 13.73 1.19
CA ASP A 165 13.29 14.72 2.27
C ASP A 165 14.22 15.91 2.00
N ARG A 166 15.41 15.65 1.44
CA ARG A 166 16.38 16.69 1.06
C ARG A 166 16.06 17.36 -0.27
N TYR A 167 15.20 16.78 -1.09
CA TYR A 167 14.89 17.29 -2.41
C TYR A 167 13.93 18.49 -2.34
N ARG A 168 14.50 19.69 -2.52
CA ARG A 168 13.77 20.97 -2.47
C ARG A 168 12.85 21.25 -3.67
N GLY A 169 12.88 20.42 -4.71
CA GLY A 169 12.06 20.60 -5.91
C GLY A 169 10.61 20.11 -5.78
N LEU A 170 10.27 19.39 -4.70
CA LEU A 170 8.89 19.04 -4.38
C LEU A 170 8.28 20.14 -3.53
N ARG A 171 7.13 20.68 -3.98
CA ARG A 171 6.41 21.75 -3.27
C ARG A 171 6.04 21.24 -1.86
N GLU A 172 6.33 22.04 -0.85
CA GLU A 172 5.62 21.97 0.43
C GLU A 172 4.26 22.61 0.16
N THR A 173 3.22 21.78 0.09
CA THR A 173 1.86 22.30 0.04
C THR A 173 1.51 22.70 1.46
N ASP A 174 1.95 23.89 1.87
CA ASP A 174 1.33 24.55 3.01
C ASP A 174 -0.14 24.73 2.61
N ALA A 175 -1.02 24.03 3.31
CA ALA A 175 -2.46 24.23 3.24
C ALA A 175 -2.83 25.58 3.88
N PHE A 176 -2.18 26.66 3.45
CA PHE A 176 -2.32 28.02 3.97
C PHE A 176 -3.55 28.75 3.41
N TRP A 177 -4.37 28.11 2.57
CA TRP A 177 -5.52 28.77 1.93
C TRP A 177 -6.90 28.38 2.49
N MET A 178 -6.98 27.89 3.74
CA MET A 178 -8.27 27.81 4.45
C MET A 178 -8.48 28.87 5.53
N GLU A 179 -7.73 29.99 5.52
CA GLU A 179 -7.94 31.03 6.54
C GLU A 179 -7.68 32.47 6.03
N THR A 180 -8.20 32.85 4.86
CA THR A 180 -8.29 34.27 4.47
C THR A 180 -9.58 34.65 3.74
N ASN A 181 -10.64 33.85 3.81
CA ASN A 181 -11.96 34.26 3.28
C ASN A 181 -12.94 34.77 4.35
N ASP A 182 -12.61 34.65 5.65
CA ASP A 182 -13.47 35.15 6.74
C ASP A 182 -13.00 36.50 7.35
N LEU A 183 -11.97 37.15 6.79
CA LEU A 183 -11.43 38.41 7.33
C LEU A 183 -11.44 39.60 6.36
N LEU A 184 -12.05 39.48 5.18
CA LEU A 184 -12.37 40.64 4.35
C LEU A 184 -13.87 40.69 4.14
N GLY A 185 -14.51 41.45 5.03
CA GLY A 185 -15.93 41.77 4.97
C GLY A 185 -16.34 42.38 3.63
N GLY A 186 -17.64 42.21 3.37
CA GLY A 186 -18.35 42.58 2.16
C GLY A 186 -17.80 43.77 1.37
N GLN A 187 -17.56 43.51 0.09
CA GLN A 187 -17.63 44.55 -0.92
C GLN A 187 -18.65 44.09 -1.96
N GLU A 188 -19.77 44.83 -2.02
CA GLU A 188 -20.85 44.63 -2.99
C GLU A 188 -20.29 44.63 -4.42
N VAL A 189 -20.72 43.63 -5.20
CA VAL A 189 -20.49 43.59 -6.64
C VAL A 189 -21.45 44.60 -7.29
N PRO A 190 -21.00 45.56 -8.12
CA PRO A 190 -21.91 46.41 -8.86
C PRO A 190 -22.73 45.55 -9.84
N GLN A 191 -24.06 45.58 -9.72
CA GLN A 191 -24.95 44.95 -10.70
C GLN A 191 -24.76 45.59 -12.07
N VAL A 192 -24.44 44.77 -13.07
CA VAL A 192 -24.48 45.16 -14.49
C VAL A 192 -25.96 45.29 -14.91
N PRO A 193 -26.40 46.42 -15.49
CA PRO A 193 -27.78 46.54 -15.97
C PRO A 193 -28.05 45.56 -17.11
N GLN A 194 -29.11 44.76 -16.99
CA GLN A 194 -29.59 43.95 -18.11
C GLN A 194 -30.20 44.84 -19.20
N PRO A 195 -29.88 44.62 -20.49
CA PRO A 195 -30.57 45.33 -21.56
C PRO A 195 -32.02 44.89 -21.64
N SER A 196 -32.92 45.86 -21.55
CA SER A 196 -34.36 45.72 -21.72
C SER A 196 -34.68 45.10 -23.09
N ARG A 197 -35.51 44.04 -23.07
CA ARG A 197 -36.20 43.52 -24.25
C ARG A 197 -37.06 44.62 -24.85
N SER A 198 -36.73 45.04 -26.06
CA SER A 198 -37.65 45.74 -26.94
C SER A 198 -38.45 44.69 -27.73
N THR A 199 -39.77 44.87 -27.71
CA THR A 199 -40.83 44.15 -28.40
C THR A 199 -40.58 43.92 -29.89
#